data_AF-A0A1H4DHR3-F1
#
_entry.id   AF-A0A1H4DHR3-F1
#
_cell.length_a   1.000
_cell.length_b   1.000
_cell.length_c   1.000
_cell.angle_alpha   90.00
_cell.angle_beta   90.00
_cell.angle_gamma   90.00
#
_symmetry.space_group_name_H-M   'P 1'
#
loop_
_entity.id
_entity.type
_entity.pdbx_description
1 polymer ?
#
loop_
_entity_poly.entity_id
_entity_poly.type
_entity_poly.pdbx_seq_one_letter_code
_entity_poly.pdbx_strand_id
1 'polypeptide(L)'
;MIRNFPTPRVVVSKCLEFGPVRYNGEAIPDKVVQRLDDFVEFLPVCPEVEIGLGIPRDVIRLVEAKDGCQLIQPKTNKNLTNSMVSFSIAYLNKLPEIDGFLLKGRSPTCGISDVKVYGQGGNPQVVGKTDGIFAQEVLKSFPGLAIEEEGRLKNFTLREHFLIKLFTLAAFREQKRTEKLKGLVEFHSQNKYLFMAYHPQIVKEMGRLTANHDSLPVMTVYARYEEKLSELMEKPASRPSHINVCEHIFGYFKHDITGDEKRYFLDELRRYHEEKVPLSTVLAILKAWTIRFDKKYLKRQTYFEPYPMELVEISDSGKGRAYS
;
A
#
# COMPACT_ATOMS: atom_id res chain seq x y z
N MET A 1 -8.93 10.96 21.43
CA MET A 1 -9.97 10.28 20.63
C MET A 1 -9.28 9.13 19.96
N ILE A 2 -9.60 7.89 20.35
CA ILE A 2 -9.04 6.70 19.71
C ILE A 2 -9.93 6.44 18.49
N ARG A 3 -9.37 6.54 17.29
CA ARG A 3 -10.08 6.22 16.05
C ARG A 3 -10.17 4.70 15.96
N ASN A 4 -11.33 4.17 15.61
CA ASN A 4 -11.44 2.75 15.28
C ASN A 4 -10.93 2.52 13.85
N PHE A 5 -10.08 1.52 13.67
CA PHE A 5 -9.52 1.16 12.37
C PHE A 5 -10.14 -0.17 11.89
N PRO A 6 -10.52 -0.26 10.60
CA PRO A 6 -10.91 -1.55 10.02
C PRO A 6 -9.72 -2.50 10.02
N THR A 7 -9.95 -3.80 10.13
CA THR A 7 -8.90 -4.83 9.99
C THR A 7 -8.67 -5.10 8.49
N PRO A 8 -7.52 -4.72 7.91
CA PRO A 8 -7.21 -5.05 6.54
C PRO A 8 -6.96 -6.55 6.36
N ARG A 9 -7.23 -7.07 5.17
CA ARG A 9 -6.95 -8.45 4.77
C ARG A 9 -5.83 -8.47 3.76
N VAL A 10 -4.71 -9.12 4.10
CA VAL A 10 -3.49 -9.09 3.31
C VAL A 10 -3.04 -10.49 2.95
N VAL A 11 -2.90 -10.77 1.65
CA VAL A 11 -2.22 -11.98 1.20
C VAL A 11 -0.72 -11.79 1.39
N VAL A 12 -0.09 -12.68 2.15
CA VAL A 12 1.32 -12.57 2.51
C VAL A 12 2.11 -13.77 2.02
N SER A 13 3.34 -13.53 1.55
CA SER A 13 4.24 -14.64 1.25
C SER A 13 4.52 -15.43 2.53
N LYS A 14 4.11 -16.70 2.58
CA LYS A 14 4.14 -17.53 3.79
C LYS A 14 5.55 -17.70 4.40
N CYS A 15 6.61 -17.50 3.62
CA CYS A 15 7.97 -17.52 4.14
C CYS A 15 8.30 -16.32 5.04
N LEU A 16 7.49 -15.27 5.06
CA LEU A 16 7.59 -14.14 5.98
C LEU A 16 6.79 -14.50 7.24
N GLU A 17 7.43 -14.96 8.31
CA GLU A 17 6.82 -15.35 9.61
C GLU A 17 5.87 -16.58 9.63
N PHE A 18 5.16 -16.90 8.56
CA PHE A 18 4.07 -17.91 8.59
C PHE A 18 4.49 -19.36 8.26
N GLY A 19 5.79 -19.63 8.14
CA GLY A 19 6.31 -20.99 8.11
C GLY A 19 7.61 -21.19 7.33
N PRO A 20 8.31 -22.32 7.59
CA PRO A 20 9.59 -22.65 6.98
C PRO A 20 9.47 -23.16 5.53
N VAL A 21 8.85 -22.37 4.66
CA VAL A 21 8.44 -22.80 3.30
C VAL A 21 9.43 -22.44 2.20
N ARG A 22 10.59 -21.88 2.53
CA ARG A 22 11.65 -21.62 1.56
C ARG A 22 12.24 -22.93 1.01
N TYR A 23 12.95 -22.80 -0.10
CA TYR A 23 13.65 -23.93 -0.71
C TYR A 23 14.62 -24.65 0.23
N ASN A 24 15.18 -23.92 1.21
CA ASN A 24 16.08 -24.43 2.25
C ASN A 24 15.38 -24.80 3.57
N GLY A 25 14.05 -24.72 3.66
CA GLY A 25 13.31 -25.05 4.89
C GLY A 25 13.41 -23.99 5.99
N GLU A 26 13.72 -22.74 5.65
CA GLU A 26 13.77 -21.63 6.62
C GLU A 26 12.51 -20.75 6.52
N ALA A 27 12.13 -20.18 7.67
CA ALA A 27 11.25 -19.02 7.74
C ALA A 27 12.11 -17.74 7.77
N ILE A 28 11.58 -16.63 7.29
CA ILE A 28 12.22 -15.32 7.34
C ILE A 28 11.50 -14.49 8.41
N PRO A 29 12.19 -14.14 9.50
CA PRO A 29 11.70 -13.11 10.40
C PRO A 29 11.65 -11.77 9.67
N ASP A 30 10.49 -11.12 9.67
CA ASP A 30 10.25 -9.81 9.07
C ASP A 30 9.55 -8.88 10.07
N LYS A 31 10.26 -7.83 10.48
CA LYS A 31 9.77 -6.86 11.47
C LYS A 31 8.53 -6.11 11.02
N VAL A 32 8.33 -5.90 9.71
CA VAL A 32 7.14 -5.20 9.21
C VAL A 32 5.92 -6.09 9.38
N VAL A 33 6.04 -7.37 9.05
CA VAL A 33 4.97 -8.36 9.27
C VAL A 33 4.64 -8.47 10.76
N GLN A 34 5.63 -8.63 11.63
CA GLN A 34 5.44 -8.71 13.08
C GLN A 34 4.66 -7.52 13.65
N ARG A 35 4.94 -6.31 13.17
CA ARG A 35 4.25 -5.09 13.63
C ARG A 35 2.81 -4.99 13.14
N LEU A 36 2.51 -5.60 12.00
CA LEU A 36 1.18 -5.60 11.39
C LEU A 36 0.26 -6.67 11.99
N ASP A 37 0.80 -7.65 12.71
CA ASP A 37 0.07 -8.83 13.19
C ASP A 37 -1.18 -8.49 14.01
N ASP A 38 -1.07 -7.50 14.91
CA ASP A 38 -2.20 -7.04 15.73
C ASP A 38 -3.26 -6.21 14.96
N PHE A 39 -2.96 -5.81 13.72
CA PHE A 39 -3.77 -4.87 12.96
C PHE A 39 -4.34 -5.43 11.66
N VAL A 40 -3.83 -6.58 11.18
CA VAL A 40 -4.10 -7.13 9.85
C VAL A 40 -4.45 -8.61 9.95
N GLU A 41 -5.46 -9.02 9.18
CA GLU A 41 -5.77 -10.44 8.93
C GLU A 41 -4.88 -10.94 7.78
N PHE A 42 -3.89 -11.77 8.11
CA PHE A 42 -2.98 -12.34 7.13
C PHE A 42 -3.52 -13.63 6.48
N LEU A 43 -3.42 -13.70 5.15
CA LEU A 43 -3.73 -14.87 4.33
C LEU A 43 -2.43 -15.42 3.73
N PRO A 44 -1.69 -16.29 4.45
CA PRO A 44 -0.38 -16.74 4.02
C PRO A 44 -0.45 -17.73 2.85
N VAL A 45 0.37 -17.52 1.82
CA VAL A 45 0.48 -18.40 0.65
C VAL A 45 1.94 -18.65 0.25
N CYS A 46 2.26 -19.88 -0.15
CA CYS A 46 3.53 -20.20 -0.80
C CYS A 46 3.27 -20.86 -2.16
N PRO A 47 3.23 -20.10 -3.27
CA PRO A 47 2.91 -20.64 -4.59
C PRO A 47 3.76 -21.84 -4.98
N GLU A 48 5.04 -21.83 -4.60
CA GLU A 48 5.99 -22.92 -4.86
C GLU A 48 5.62 -24.24 -4.18
N VAL A 49 5.10 -24.18 -2.95
CA VAL A 49 4.64 -25.37 -2.21
C VAL A 49 3.31 -25.85 -2.77
N GLU A 50 2.40 -24.93 -3.10
CA GLU A 50 1.08 -25.25 -3.64
C GLU A 50 1.14 -25.93 -5.02
N ILE A 51 2.16 -25.65 -5.83
CA ILE A 51 2.41 -26.39 -7.09
C ILE A 51 3.14 -27.73 -6.89
N GLY A 52 3.38 -28.15 -5.64
CA GLY A 52 3.89 -29.47 -5.29
C GLY A 52 5.42 -29.62 -5.25
N LEU A 53 6.20 -28.54 -5.10
CA LEU A 53 7.67 -28.66 -5.06
C LEU A 53 8.24 -29.20 -3.74
N GLY A 54 7.45 -29.25 -2.67
CA GLY A 54 7.90 -29.73 -1.35
C GLY A 54 8.84 -28.78 -0.59
N ILE A 55 9.29 -29.23 0.58
CA ILE A 55 10.22 -28.53 1.49
C ILE A 55 11.15 -29.60 2.12
N PRO A 56 12.49 -29.50 2.00
CA PRO A 56 13.23 -28.59 1.11
C PRO A 56 13.00 -28.96 -0.38
N ARG A 57 13.41 -28.07 -1.29
CA ARG A 57 13.27 -28.28 -2.75
C ARG A 57 14.45 -27.69 -3.51
N ASP A 58 14.67 -28.16 -4.73
CA ASP A 58 15.66 -27.55 -5.61
C ASP A 58 15.20 -26.16 -6.07
N VAL A 59 16.18 -25.25 -6.23
CA VAL A 59 15.94 -23.87 -6.64
C VAL A 59 15.22 -23.79 -7.98
N ILE A 60 14.38 -22.77 -8.13
CA ILE A 60 13.73 -22.41 -9.39
C ILE A 60 14.21 -21.04 -9.82
N ARG A 61 14.21 -20.77 -11.13
CA ARG A 61 14.67 -19.50 -11.71
C ARG A 61 13.81 -19.14 -12.92
N LEU A 62 13.74 -17.85 -13.21
CA LEU A 62 13.18 -17.37 -14.48
C LEU A 62 14.25 -17.45 -15.57
N VAL A 63 13.91 -18.07 -16.70
CA VAL A 63 14.77 -18.21 -17.86
C VAL A 63 14.11 -17.55 -19.05
N GLU A 64 14.88 -16.81 -19.84
CA GLU A 64 14.41 -16.14 -21.05
C GLU A 64 13.85 -17.14 -22.07
N ALA A 65 12.68 -16.86 -22.62
CA ALA A 65 12.02 -17.65 -23.65
C ALA A 65 11.54 -16.73 -24.78
N LYS A 66 11.19 -17.31 -25.94
CA LYS A 66 10.72 -16.55 -27.12
C LYS A 66 9.52 -15.65 -26.79
N ASP A 67 8.63 -16.11 -25.91
CA ASP A 67 7.40 -15.41 -25.50
C ASP A 67 7.45 -14.95 -24.04
N GLY A 68 8.58 -14.41 -23.59
CA GLY A 68 8.74 -13.85 -22.24
C GLY A 68 9.67 -14.67 -21.36
N CYS A 69 9.18 -15.18 -20.23
CA CYS A 69 9.99 -15.91 -19.25
C CYS A 69 9.34 -17.25 -18.88
N GLN A 70 10.18 -18.27 -18.65
CA GLN A 70 9.77 -19.57 -18.13
C GLN A 70 10.32 -19.79 -16.73
N LEU A 71 9.48 -20.35 -15.86
CA LEU A 71 9.88 -20.80 -14.53
C LEU A 71 10.46 -22.21 -14.62
N ILE A 72 11.78 -22.33 -14.50
CA ILE A 72 12.52 -23.59 -14.65
C ILE A 72 13.15 -24.01 -13.32
N GLN A 73 13.11 -25.31 -13.03
CA GLN A 73 13.93 -25.93 -12.00
C GLN A 73 15.22 -26.48 -12.64
N PRO A 74 16.40 -25.82 -12.49
CA PRO A 74 17.57 -26.14 -13.30
C PRO A 74 18.10 -27.57 -13.14
N LYS A 75 18.02 -28.13 -11.92
CA LYS A 75 18.57 -29.46 -11.63
C LYS A 75 17.81 -30.59 -12.33
N THR A 76 16.50 -30.47 -12.45
CA THR A 76 15.60 -31.46 -13.06
C THR A 76 15.22 -31.08 -14.50
N ASN A 77 15.57 -29.87 -14.92
CA ASN A 77 15.11 -29.22 -16.15
C ASN A 77 13.57 -29.17 -16.29
N LYS A 78 12.85 -29.22 -15.16
CA LYS A 78 11.38 -29.19 -15.15
C LYS A 78 10.89 -27.77 -15.40
N ASN A 79 10.02 -27.60 -16.39
CA ASN A 79 9.30 -26.36 -16.63
C ASN A 79 8.03 -26.33 -15.77
N LEU A 80 7.92 -25.32 -14.91
CA LEU A 80 6.87 -25.15 -13.92
C LEU A 80 5.93 -23.98 -14.25
N THR A 81 6.15 -23.31 -15.38
CA THR A 81 5.44 -22.08 -15.77
C THR A 81 3.92 -22.30 -15.79
N ASN A 82 3.45 -23.31 -16.52
CA ASN A 82 2.03 -23.57 -16.66
C ASN A 82 1.37 -23.95 -15.33
N SER A 83 2.04 -24.76 -14.51
CA SER A 83 1.57 -25.10 -13.17
C SER A 83 1.45 -23.88 -12.27
N MET A 84 2.44 -22.98 -12.31
CA MET A 84 2.43 -21.73 -11.54
C MET A 84 1.34 -20.77 -12.01
N VAL A 85 1.16 -20.57 -13.32
CA VAL A 85 0.10 -19.71 -13.85
C VAL A 85 -1.28 -20.27 -13.50
N SER A 86 -1.49 -21.58 -13.70
CA SER A 86 -2.77 -22.24 -13.44
C SER A 86 -3.13 -22.17 -11.95
N PHE A 87 -2.15 -22.42 -11.06
CA PHE A 87 -2.32 -22.23 -9.63
C PHE A 87 -2.65 -20.78 -9.29
N SER A 88 -1.90 -19.81 -9.83
CA SER A 88 -2.06 -18.39 -9.54
C SER A 88 -3.48 -17.93 -9.87
N ILE A 89 -3.96 -18.19 -11.08
CA ILE A 89 -5.32 -17.83 -11.51
C ILE A 89 -6.38 -18.51 -10.62
N ALA A 90 -6.24 -19.81 -10.36
CA ALA A 90 -7.19 -20.55 -9.56
C ALA A 90 -7.23 -20.10 -8.09
N TYR A 91 -6.08 -19.75 -7.51
CA TYR A 91 -5.97 -19.23 -6.16
C TYR A 91 -6.57 -17.83 -6.05
N LEU A 92 -6.17 -16.92 -6.95
CA LEU A 92 -6.62 -15.53 -6.96
C LEU A 92 -8.15 -15.42 -7.15
N ASN A 93 -8.75 -16.26 -7.98
CA ASN A 93 -10.21 -16.31 -8.18
C ASN A 93 -10.99 -16.82 -6.96
N LYS A 94 -10.33 -17.51 -6.02
CA LYS A 94 -10.94 -18.06 -4.80
C LYS A 94 -10.72 -17.17 -3.57
N LEU A 95 -9.93 -16.11 -3.70
CA LEU A 95 -9.66 -15.21 -2.59
C LEU A 95 -10.95 -14.51 -2.13
N PRO A 96 -11.11 -14.28 -0.82
CA PRO A 96 -12.15 -13.39 -0.33
C PRO A 96 -11.86 -11.94 -0.76
N GLU A 97 -12.73 -11.01 -0.37
CA GLU A 97 -12.39 -9.58 -0.45
C GLU A 97 -11.12 -9.31 0.38
N ILE A 98 -10.08 -8.78 -0.28
CA ILE A 98 -8.78 -8.44 0.29
C ILE A 98 -8.42 -6.99 -0.02
N ASP A 99 -7.52 -6.41 0.76
CA ASP A 99 -7.12 -5.00 0.65
C ASP A 99 -5.69 -4.84 0.14
N GLY A 100 -4.88 -5.91 0.18
CA GLY A 100 -3.51 -5.85 -0.28
C GLY A 100 -2.74 -7.17 -0.34
N PHE A 101 -1.51 -7.07 -0.82
CA PHE A 101 -0.52 -8.12 -0.89
C PHE A 101 0.81 -7.64 -0.30
N LEU A 102 1.43 -8.48 0.52
CA LEU A 102 2.79 -8.30 1.03
C LEU A 102 3.65 -9.49 0.59
N LEU A 103 4.43 -9.29 -0.47
CA LEU A 103 5.11 -10.38 -1.14
C LEU A 103 6.62 -10.40 -0.85
N LYS A 104 7.21 -11.59 -0.95
CA LYS A 104 8.65 -11.78 -0.79
C LYS A 104 9.38 -11.31 -2.05
N GLY A 105 10.12 -10.22 -1.93
CA GLY A 105 10.90 -9.64 -3.00
C GLY A 105 12.03 -10.54 -3.51
N ARG A 106 12.40 -10.34 -4.77
CA ARG A 106 13.40 -11.12 -5.53
C ARG A 106 13.08 -12.62 -5.68
N SER A 107 11.90 -13.07 -5.28
CA SER A 107 11.45 -14.44 -5.53
C SER A 107 11.07 -14.61 -7.01
N PRO A 108 11.48 -15.72 -7.67
CA PRO A 108 11.06 -16.05 -9.04
C PRO A 108 9.54 -16.23 -9.21
N THR A 109 8.80 -16.37 -8.11
CA THR A 109 7.34 -16.46 -8.14
C THR A 109 6.68 -15.21 -7.56
N CYS A 110 7.14 -14.72 -6.42
CA CYS A 110 6.42 -13.69 -5.64
C CYS A 110 6.99 -12.27 -5.77
N GLY A 111 8.19 -12.08 -6.33
CA GLY A 111 8.75 -10.74 -6.45
C GLY A 111 7.93 -9.89 -7.42
N ILE A 112 7.50 -8.70 -7.03
CA ILE A 112 6.76 -7.75 -7.87
C ILE A 112 7.68 -6.87 -8.72
N SER A 113 9.01 -6.95 -8.50
CA SER A 113 10.00 -6.26 -9.30
C SER A 113 11.39 -6.87 -9.12
N ASP A 114 12.33 -6.48 -9.99
CA ASP A 114 13.76 -6.79 -9.87
C ASP A 114 14.13 -8.29 -9.76
N VAL A 115 13.25 -9.18 -10.24
CA VAL A 115 13.49 -10.63 -10.26
C VAL A 115 14.38 -10.97 -11.43
N LYS A 116 15.49 -11.67 -11.18
CA LYS A 116 16.52 -11.98 -12.18
C LYS A 116 16.00 -12.98 -13.22
N VAL A 117 16.20 -12.65 -14.50
CA VAL A 117 16.00 -13.53 -15.65
C VAL A 117 17.36 -14.02 -16.15
N TYR A 118 17.49 -15.33 -16.28
CA TYR A 118 18.72 -15.99 -16.73
C TYR A 118 18.64 -16.38 -18.21
N GLY A 119 19.80 -16.44 -18.88
CA GLY A 119 19.88 -16.87 -20.28
C GLY A 119 19.54 -18.35 -20.47
N GLN A 120 19.20 -18.74 -21.70
CA GLN A 120 18.87 -20.12 -22.06
C GLN A 120 20.05 -21.09 -21.88
N GLY A 121 19.76 -22.39 -21.87
CA GLY A 121 20.79 -23.44 -21.88
C GLY A 121 21.58 -23.59 -20.58
N GLY A 122 21.03 -23.15 -19.44
CA GLY A 122 21.71 -23.22 -18.14
C GLY A 122 22.78 -22.14 -17.93
N ASN A 123 22.81 -21.11 -18.78
CA ASN A 123 23.74 -19.99 -18.64
C ASN A 123 23.49 -19.24 -17.31
N PRO A 124 24.50 -19.11 -16.43
CA PRO A 124 24.36 -18.39 -15.16
C PRO A 124 24.23 -16.87 -15.33
N GLN A 125 24.42 -16.34 -16.54
CA GLN A 125 24.30 -14.91 -16.84
C GLN A 125 22.87 -14.41 -16.68
N VAL A 126 22.72 -13.29 -15.96
CA VAL A 126 21.47 -12.54 -15.87
C VAL A 126 21.35 -11.69 -17.14
N VAL A 127 20.30 -11.91 -17.91
CA VAL A 127 20.02 -11.22 -19.18
C VAL A 127 18.95 -10.13 -19.03
N GLY A 128 18.22 -10.14 -17.92
CA GLY A 128 17.19 -9.14 -17.66
C GLY A 128 16.62 -9.23 -16.24
N LYS A 129 15.59 -8.41 -16.00
CA LYS A 129 14.80 -8.42 -14.77
C LYS A 129 13.33 -8.31 -15.10
N THR A 130 12.49 -8.92 -14.27
CA THR A 130 11.03 -8.94 -14.44
C THR A 130 10.36 -9.16 -13.07
N ASP A 131 9.07 -9.47 -13.08
CA ASP A 131 8.28 -9.84 -11.92
C ASP A 131 8.14 -11.36 -11.90
N GLY A 132 8.00 -11.95 -10.71
CA GLY A 132 7.74 -13.36 -10.56
C GLY A 132 6.39 -13.76 -11.14
N ILE A 133 6.26 -15.00 -11.61
CA ILE A 133 5.06 -15.45 -12.34
C ILE A 133 3.76 -15.28 -11.53
N PHE A 134 3.78 -15.54 -10.22
CA PHE A 134 2.60 -15.33 -9.36
C PHE A 134 2.32 -13.83 -9.17
N ALA A 135 3.36 -13.02 -8.98
CA ALA A 135 3.23 -11.57 -8.84
C ALA A 135 2.64 -10.90 -10.10
N GLN A 136 2.99 -11.39 -11.30
CA GLN A 136 2.40 -10.90 -12.56
C GLN A 136 0.88 -11.09 -12.58
N GLU A 137 0.40 -12.28 -12.19
CA GLU A 137 -1.05 -12.53 -12.10
C GLU A 137 -1.71 -11.70 -10.99
N VAL A 138 -1.03 -11.48 -9.85
CA VAL A 138 -1.52 -10.57 -8.79
C VAL A 138 -1.72 -9.15 -9.31
N LEU A 139 -0.71 -8.58 -9.98
CA LEU A 139 -0.76 -7.20 -10.51
C LEU A 139 -1.85 -7.05 -11.58
N LYS A 140 -2.08 -8.10 -12.38
CA LYS A 140 -3.12 -8.14 -13.41
C LYS A 140 -4.53 -8.24 -12.81
N SER A 141 -4.72 -9.08 -11.80
CA SER A 141 -6.03 -9.32 -11.19
C SER A 141 -6.43 -8.24 -10.19
N PHE A 142 -5.47 -7.58 -9.54
CA PHE A 142 -5.72 -6.64 -8.44
C PHE A 142 -4.97 -5.29 -8.58
N PRO A 143 -5.05 -4.60 -9.73
CA PRO A 143 -4.25 -3.38 -9.99
C PRO A 143 -4.52 -2.23 -8.99
N GLY A 144 -5.71 -2.20 -8.37
CA GLY A 144 -6.09 -1.16 -7.41
C GLY A 144 -5.66 -1.39 -5.96
N LEU A 145 -5.22 -2.60 -5.59
CA LEU A 145 -4.93 -2.95 -4.20
C LEU A 145 -3.57 -2.41 -3.71
N ALA A 146 -3.35 -2.47 -2.40
CA ALA A 146 -2.05 -2.16 -1.80
C ALA A 146 -1.10 -3.35 -2.00
N ILE A 147 -0.19 -3.29 -2.97
CA ILE A 147 0.75 -4.37 -3.30
C ILE A 147 2.16 -3.86 -3.06
N GLU A 148 2.94 -4.54 -2.21
CA GLU A 148 4.32 -4.15 -1.93
C GLU A 148 5.20 -5.34 -1.52
N GLU A 149 6.52 -5.15 -1.56
CA GLU A 149 7.51 -6.12 -1.09
C GLU A 149 8.09 -5.75 0.28
N GLU A 150 8.43 -6.76 1.09
CA GLU A 150 9.00 -6.58 2.42
C GLU A 150 10.29 -5.73 2.40
N GLY A 151 11.12 -5.92 1.37
CA GLY A 151 12.36 -5.17 1.22
C GLY A 151 12.15 -3.69 0.92
N ARG A 152 11.04 -3.33 0.25
CA ARG A 152 10.68 -1.96 -0.14
C ARG A 152 10.02 -1.21 1.01
N LEU A 153 9.29 -1.91 1.89
CA LEU A 153 8.73 -1.35 3.13
C LEU A 153 9.79 -0.90 4.17
N LYS A 154 11.08 -1.12 3.89
CA LYS A 154 12.17 -0.49 4.65
C LYS A 154 12.29 1.01 4.39
N ASN A 155 11.87 1.47 3.22
CA ASN A 155 11.83 2.88 2.87
C ASN A 155 10.62 3.54 3.53
N PHE A 156 10.87 4.65 4.21
CA PHE A 156 9.84 5.36 4.98
C PHE A 156 8.63 5.75 4.11
N THR A 157 8.87 6.38 2.96
CA THR A 157 7.81 6.89 2.08
C THR A 157 6.96 5.77 1.49
N LEU A 158 7.59 4.68 1.04
CA LEU A 158 6.86 3.52 0.49
C LEU A 158 6.04 2.82 1.59
N ARG A 159 6.61 2.68 2.79
CA ARG A 159 5.90 2.12 3.94
C ARG A 159 4.70 2.96 4.32
N GLU A 160 4.86 4.28 4.45
CA GLU A 160 3.74 5.18 4.74
C GLU A 160 2.64 5.05 3.67
N HIS A 161 3.02 5.11 2.40
CA HIS A 161 2.06 5.00 1.30
C HIS A 161 1.31 3.66 1.32
N PHE A 162 2.01 2.55 1.51
CA PHE A 162 1.41 1.22 1.61
C PHE A 162 0.40 1.14 2.77
N LEU A 163 0.77 1.60 3.97
CA LEU A 163 -0.13 1.58 5.13
C LEU A 163 -1.35 2.48 4.92
N ILE A 164 -1.16 3.71 4.42
CA ILE A 164 -2.26 4.62 4.13
C ILE A 164 -3.23 3.98 3.14
N LYS A 165 -2.71 3.43 2.04
CA LYS A 165 -3.52 2.77 1.01
C LYS A 165 -4.26 1.56 1.59
N LEU A 166 -3.57 0.71 2.34
CA LEU A 166 -4.13 -0.50 2.95
C LEU A 166 -5.32 -0.20 3.88
N PHE A 167 -5.16 0.71 4.84
CA PHE A 167 -6.24 1.06 5.77
C PHE A 167 -7.37 1.86 5.10
N THR A 168 -7.05 2.64 4.05
CA THR A 168 -8.08 3.33 3.26
C THR A 168 -8.95 2.35 2.48
N LEU A 169 -8.34 1.34 1.86
CA LEU A 169 -9.05 0.29 1.12
C LEU A 169 -9.90 -0.58 2.04
N ALA A 170 -9.37 -0.97 3.21
CA ALA A 170 -10.14 -1.70 4.22
C ALA A 170 -11.36 -0.91 4.69
N ALA A 171 -11.21 0.40 4.94
CA ALA A 171 -12.32 1.28 5.32
C ALA A 171 -13.35 1.43 4.19
N PHE A 172 -12.87 1.51 2.95
CA PHE A 172 -13.74 1.59 1.77
C PHE A 172 -14.53 0.28 1.58
N ARG A 173 -13.91 -0.89 1.72
CA ARG A 173 -14.55 -2.21 1.66
C ARG A 173 -15.68 -2.32 2.67
N GLU A 174 -15.42 -1.99 3.94
CA GLU A 174 -16.46 -2.01 4.98
C GLU A 174 -17.60 -1.06 4.66
N GLN A 175 -17.29 0.14 4.15
CA GLN A 175 -18.31 1.10 3.77
C GLN A 175 -19.16 0.62 2.58
N LYS A 176 -18.52 0.02 1.56
CA LYS A 176 -19.17 -0.53 0.37
C LYS A 176 -20.22 -1.58 0.72
N ARG A 177 -19.97 -2.41 1.74
CA ARG A 177 -20.93 -3.41 2.26
C ARG A 177 -22.20 -2.81 2.85
N THR A 178 -22.21 -1.53 3.21
CA THR A 178 -23.43 -0.86 3.69
C THR A 178 -24.42 -0.59 2.57
N GLU A 179 -23.97 -0.58 1.31
CA GLU A 179 -24.74 -0.29 0.09
C GLU A 179 -25.53 1.03 0.18
N LYS A 180 -25.05 1.97 1.00
CA LYS A 180 -25.71 3.26 1.25
C LYS A 180 -24.87 4.39 0.71
N LEU A 181 -25.48 5.25 -0.10
CA LEU A 181 -24.81 6.46 -0.62
C LEU A 181 -24.36 7.40 0.50
N LYS A 182 -25.14 7.51 1.58
CA LYS A 182 -24.77 8.27 2.79
C LYS A 182 -23.41 7.83 3.35
N GLY A 183 -23.15 6.51 3.33
CA GLY A 183 -21.87 5.96 3.76
C GLY A 183 -20.73 6.47 2.88
N LEU A 184 -20.88 6.40 1.56
CA LEU A 184 -19.86 6.88 0.63
C LEU A 184 -19.57 8.37 0.80
N VAL A 185 -20.61 9.20 1.00
CA VAL A 185 -20.46 10.64 1.28
C VAL A 185 -19.66 10.88 2.56
N GLU A 186 -19.95 10.13 3.62
CA GLU A 186 -19.21 10.23 4.89
C GLU A 186 -17.76 9.80 4.74
N PHE A 187 -17.49 8.68 4.06
CA PHE A 187 -16.16 8.20 3.75
C PHE A 187 -15.35 9.25 2.97
N HIS A 188 -15.93 9.82 1.91
CA HIS A 188 -15.29 10.87 1.13
C HIS A 188 -15.00 12.13 1.96
N SER A 189 -15.96 12.55 2.79
CA SER A 189 -15.85 13.73 3.64
C SER A 189 -14.74 13.59 4.70
N GLN A 190 -14.63 12.41 5.32
CA GLN A 190 -13.59 12.12 6.32
C GLN A 190 -12.19 12.04 5.68
N ASN A 191 -12.08 11.62 4.42
CA ASN A 191 -10.81 11.48 3.73
C ASN A 191 -10.43 12.68 2.85
N LYS A 192 -11.22 13.75 2.84
CA LYS A 192 -11.05 14.89 1.91
C LYS A 192 -9.61 15.41 1.85
N TYR A 193 -9.01 15.72 3.00
CA TYR A 193 -7.64 16.27 3.02
C TYR A 193 -6.57 15.22 2.71
N LEU A 194 -6.79 13.96 3.10
CA LEU A 194 -5.92 12.87 2.72
C LEU A 194 -5.91 12.71 1.20
N PHE A 195 -7.08 12.62 0.58
CA PHE A 195 -7.20 12.50 -0.87
C PHE A 195 -6.67 13.72 -1.60
N MET A 196 -6.84 14.93 -1.04
CA MET A 196 -6.30 16.15 -1.63
C MET A 196 -4.77 16.13 -1.64
N ALA A 197 -4.12 15.49 -0.66
CA ALA A 197 -2.67 15.29 -0.66
C ALA A 197 -2.20 14.41 -1.84
N TYR A 198 -3.04 13.50 -2.33
CA TYR A 198 -2.73 12.68 -3.50
C TYR A 198 -3.01 13.42 -4.80
N HIS A 199 -4.25 13.87 -5.02
CA HIS A 199 -4.61 14.53 -6.28
C HIS A 199 -5.90 15.38 -6.17
N PRO A 200 -5.80 16.72 -6.04
CA PRO A 200 -6.98 17.59 -5.85
C PRO A 200 -8.08 17.46 -6.92
N GLN A 201 -7.70 17.30 -8.18
CA GLN A 201 -8.66 17.15 -9.28
C GLN A 201 -9.45 15.84 -9.21
N ILE A 202 -8.81 14.70 -8.94
CA ILE A 202 -9.50 13.41 -8.76
C ILE A 202 -10.45 13.50 -7.56
N VAL A 203 -10.06 14.16 -6.46
CA VAL A 203 -10.98 14.37 -5.31
C VAL A 203 -12.26 15.11 -5.74
N LYS A 204 -12.13 16.13 -6.59
CA LYS A 204 -13.29 16.88 -7.11
C LYS A 204 -14.20 16.02 -8.00
N GLU A 205 -13.62 15.10 -8.76
CA GLU A 205 -14.37 14.13 -9.56
C GLU A 205 -15.10 13.12 -8.66
N MET A 206 -14.39 12.55 -7.67
CA MET A 206 -14.97 11.65 -6.67
C MET A 206 -16.09 12.32 -5.88
N GLY A 207 -15.96 13.60 -5.51
CA GLY A 207 -17.01 14.36 -4.85
C GLY A 207 -18.28 14.48 -5.71
N ARG A 208 -18.14 14.70 -7.02
CA ARG A 208 -19.27 14.70 -7.97
C ARG A 208 -19.94 13.33 -8.07
N LEU A 209 -19.19 12.24 -8.03
CA LEU A 209 -19.75 10.89 -7.96
C LEU A 209 -20.61 10.72 -6.70
N THR A 210 -20.14 11.19 -5.54
CA THR A 210 -20.92 11.07 -4.29
C THR A 210 -22.22 11.89 -4.28
N ALA A 211 -22.29 12.98 -5.06
CA ALA A 211 -23.49 13.78 -5.20
C ALA A 211 -24.59 13.08 -6.04
N ASN A 212 -24.19 12.12 -6.89
CA ASN A 212 -25.08 11.27 -7.69
C ASN A 212 -26.20 12.04 -8.44
N HIS A 213 -25.87 13.14 -9.10
CA HIS A 213 -26.85 13.96 -9.83
C HIS A 213 -27.60 13.17 -10.91
N ASP A 214 -26.95 12.19 -11.53
CA ASP A 214 -27.53 11.32 -12.56
C ASP A 214 -28.42 10.20 -12.00
N SER A 215 -28.62 10.15 -10.67
CA SER A 215 -29.45 9.14 -9.99
C SER A 215 -29.09 7.69 -10.33
N LEU A 216 -27.79 7.40 -10.45
CA LEU A 216 -27.29 6.07 -10.75
C LEU A 216 -27.58 5.09 -9.59
N PRO A 217 -27.68 3.77 -9.88
CA PRO A 217 -27.71 2.75 -8.83
C PRO A 217 -26.51 2.89 -7.90
N VAL A 218 -26.74 2.73 -6.59
CA VAL A 218 -25.72 2.98 -5.56
C VAL A 218 -24.44 2.18 -5.82
N MET A 219 -24.56 0.91 -6.20
CA MET A 219 -23.39 0.06 -6.49
C MET A 219 -22.63 0.47 -7.75
N THR A 220 -23.30 1.08 -8.73
CA THR A 220 -22.62 1.70 -9.87
C THR A 220 -21.80 2.92 -9.43
N VAL A 221 -22.31 3.70 -8.48
CA VAL A 221 -21.54 4.83 -7.89
C VAL A 221 -20.32 4.32 -7.13
N TYR A 222 -20.47 3.27 -6.30
CA TYR A 222 -19.34 2.66 -5.60
C TYR A 222 -18.28 2.12 -6.56
N ALA A 223 -18.67 1.42 -7.64
CA ALA A 223 -17.72 0.89 -8.63
C ALA A 223 -16.91 2.02 -9.30
N ARG A 224 -17.58 3.08 -9.78
CA ARG A 224 -16.89 4.24 -10.38
C ARG A 224 -16.01 4.98 -9.37
N TYR A 225 -16.44 5.04 -8.11
CA TYR A 225 -15.64 5.65 -7.05
C TYR A 225 -14.39 4.82 -6.74
N GLU A 226 -14.49 3.49 -6.74
CA GLU A 226 -13.38 2.56 -6.50
C GLU A 226 -12.31 2.63 -7.60
N GLU A 227 -12.72 2.75 -8.87
CA GLU A 227 -11.80 3.02 -9.99
C GLU A 227 -11.01 4.31 -9.76
N LYS A 228 -11.69 5.39 -9.36
CA LYS A 228 -11.05 6.67 -9.04
C LYS A 228 -10.20 6.64 -7.77
N LEU A 229 -10.58 5.85 -6.78
CA LEU A 229 -9.77 5.64 -5.58
C LEU A 229 -8.46 4.91 -5.91
N SER A 230 -8.54 3.94 -6.81
CA SER A 230 -7.37 3.21 -7.32
C SER A 230 -6.43 4.14 -8.09
N GLU A 231 -6.96 4.97 -8.99
CA GLU A 231 -6.22 6.01 -9.72
C GLU A 231 -5.56 7.01 -8.75
N LEU A 232 -6.32 7.49 -7.76
CA LEU A 232 -5.85 8.45 -6.76
C LEU A 232 -4.63 7.95 -5.97
N MET A 233 -4.64 6.67 -5.59
CA MET A 233 -3.64 6.05 -4.73
C MET A 233 -2.62 5.20 -5.49
N GLU A 234 -2.43 5.46 -6.79
CA GLU A 234 -1.41 4.78 -7.61
C GLU A 234 0.01 5.13 -7.14
N LYS A 235 0.24 6.37 -6.70
CA LYS A 235 1.55 6.88 -6.31
C LYS A 235 1.51 7.58 -4.95
N PRO A 236 2.64 7.62 -4.21
CA PRO A 236 2.73 8.39 -2.96
C PRO A 236 2.43 9.88 -3.18
N ALA A 237 1.79 10.51 -2.18
CA ALA A 237 1.60 11.95 -2.15
C ALA A 237 2.96 12.68 -2.14
N SER A 238 3.00 13.82 -2.83
CA SER A 238 4.22 14.63 -2.93
C SER A 238 4.31 15.67 -1.81
N ARG A 239 5.53 16.07 -1.44
CA ARG A 239 5.75 17.12 -0.43
C ARG A 239 5.04 18.44 -0.76
N PRO A 240 5.09 18.97 -2.00
CA PRO A 240 4.32 20.18 -2.34
C PRO A 240 2.81 20.01 -2.12
N SER A 241 2.27 18.82 -2.36
CA SER A 241 0.86 18.53 -2.13
C SER A 241 0.51 18.53 -0.63
N HIS A 242 1.36 17.94 0.20
CA HIS A 242 1.21 18.02 1.66
C HIS A 242 1.25 19.47 2.18
N ILE A 243 2.12 20.32 1.63
CA ILE A 243 2.19 21.75 1.98
C ILE A 243 0.85 22.42 1.67
N ASN A 244 0.34 22.25 0.44
CA ASN A 244 -0.95 22.79 0.02
C ASN A 244 -2.08 22.34 0.97
N VAL A 245 -2.11 21.06 1.35
CA VAL A 245 -3.09 20.56 2.33
C VAL A 245 -2.94 21.22 3.69
N CYS A 246 -1.71 21.38 4.19
CA CYS A 246 -1.46 22.04 5.46
C CYS A 246 -1.89 23.52 5.43
N GLU A 247 -1.67 24.23 4.33
CA GLU A 247 -2.14 25.61 4.14
C GLU A 247 -3.67 25.71 4.10
N HIS A 248 -4.35 24.76 3.44
CA HIS A 248 -5.80 24.68 3.45
C HIS A 248 -6.37 24.44 4.86
N ILE A 249 -5.76 23.55 5.63
CA ILE A 249 -6.16 23.27 7.01
C ILE A 249 -5.83 24.48 7.91
N PHE A 250 -4.68 25.13 7.72
CA PHE A 250 -4.28 26.35 8.40
C PHE A 250 -5.34 27.47 8.26
N GLY A 251 -5.98 27.57 7.08
CA GLY A 251 -7.05 28.53 6.82
C GLY A 251 -8.24 28.47 7.78
N TYR A 252 -8.47 27.35 8.48
CA TYR A 252 -9.54 27.22 9.49
C TYR A 252 -9.26 28.00 10.77
N PHE A 253 -8.01 28.38 11.01
CA PHE A 253 -7.54 28.96 12.26
C PHE A 253 -7.14 30.43 12.14
N LYS A 254 -7.25 31.03 10.95
CA LYS A 254 -6.78 32.40 10.66
C LYS A 254 -7.31 33.49 11.61
N HIS A 255 -8.44 33.25 12.26
CA HIS A 255 -9.09 34.18 13.20
C HIS A 255 -8.99 33.71 14.66
N ASP A 256 -8.41 32.53 14.91
CA ASP A 256 -8.37 31.89 16.23
C ASP A 256 -6.97 31.95 16.87
N ILE A 257 -5.92 32.17 16.07
CA ILE A 257 -4.51 32.13 16.50
C ILE A 257 -3.87 33.51 16.55
N THR A 258 -2.84 33.66 17.37
CA THR A 258 -2.02 34.87 17.46
C THR A 258 -1.07 35.04 16.27
N GLY A 259 -0.49 36.23 16.11
CA GLY A 259 0.57 36.48 15.13
C GLY A 259 1.80 35.60 15.33
N ASP A 260 2.15 35.27 16.58
CA ASP A 260 3.30 34.43 16.91
C ASP A 260 3.05 32.97 16.54
N GLU A 261 1.86 32.46 16.85
CA GLU A 261 1.43 31.11 16.46
C GLU A 261 1.42 30.95 14.94
N LYS A 262 0.92 31.96 14.21
CA LYS A 262 0.97 31.99 12.74
C LYS A 262 2.39 31.94 12.21
N ARG A 263 3.31 32.78 12.73
CA ARG A 263 4.71 32.81 12.30
C ARG A 263 5.39 31.47 12.55
N TYR A 264 5.21 30.89 13.75
CA TYR A 264 5.77 29.61 14.10
C TYR A 264 5.32 28.49 13.15
N PHE A 265 4.03 28.40 12.84
CA PHE A 265 3.53 27.41 11.88
C PHE A 265 4.12 27.58 10.47
N LEU A 266 4.19 28.81 9.97
CA LEU A 266 4.77 29.07 8.63
C LEU A 266 6.27 28.73 8.60
N ASP A 267 6.99 28.97 9.69
CA ASP A 267 8.40 28.58 9.81
C ASP A 267 8.58 27.05 9.82
N GLU A 268 7.74 26.30 10.54
CA GLU A 268 7.78 24.83 10.52
C GLU A 268 7.36 24.26 9.15
N LEU A 269 6.38 24.88 8.48
CA LEU A 269 5.99 24.52 7.13
C LEU A 269 7.14 24.74 6.13
N ARG A 270 7.87 25.85 6.25
CA ARG A 270 9.10 26.11 5.47
C ARG A 270 10.19 25.08 5.78
N ARG A 271 10.40 24.73 7.06
CA ARG A 271 11.37 23.68 7.43
C ARG A 271 10.99 22.31 6.86
N TYR A 272 9.70 21.98 6.79
CA TYR A 272 9.23 20.76 6.13
C TYR A 272 9.50 20.78 4.62
N HIS A 273 9.22 21.92 3.96
CA HIS A 273 9.56 22.11 2.55
C HIS A 273 11.06 21.90 2.29
N GLU A 274 11.92 22.41 3.18
CA GLU A 274 13.38 22.28 3.15
C GLU A 274 13.90 20.91 3.68
N GLU A 275 13.01 19.95 3.98
CA GLU A 275 13.36 18.61 4.51
C GLU A 275 14.11 18.62 5.86
N LYS A 276 14.01 19.72 6.62
CA LYS A 276 14.63 19.86 7.94
C LYS A 276 13.81 19.23 9.07
N VAL A 277 12.51 19.08 8.87
CA VAL A 277 11.59 18.42 9.82
C VAL A 277 10.63 17.49 9.07
N PRO A 278 10.12 16.42 9.70
CA PRO A 278 9.11 15.56 9.10
C PRO A 278 7.73 16.24 9.05
N LEU A 279 6.84 15.71 8.20
CA LEU A 279 5.45 16.18 8.10
C LEU A 279 4.72 16.11 9.44
N SER A 280 5.02 15.10 10.27
CA SER A 280 4.41 14.91 11.59
C SER A 280 4.57 16.12 12.51
N THR A 281 5.65 16.89 12.39
CA THR A 281 5.85 18.14 13.13
C THR A 281 4.78 19.17 12.78
N VAL A 282 4.53 19.37 11.48
CA VAL A 282 3.50 20.31 10.98
C VAL A 282 2.09 19.82 11.38
N LEU A 283 1.83 18.52 11.23
CA LEU A 283 0.54 17.93 11.60
C LEU A 283 0.27 18.02 13.10
N ALA A 284 1.28 17.92 13.95
CA ALA A 284 1.12 18.06 15.40
C ALA A 284 0.57 19.44 15.78
N ILE A 285 1.06 20.51 15.15
CA ILE A 285 0.56 21.89 15.36
C ILE A 285 -0.91 21.98 14.94
N LEU A 286 -1.22 21.54 13.73
CA LEU A 286 -2.59 21.57 13.20
C LEU A 286 -3.55 20.70 14.01
N LYS A 287 -3.10 19.55 14.51
CA LYS A 287 -3.88 18.65 15.39
C LYS A 287 -4.13 19.30 16.74
N ALA A 288 -3.12 19.96 17.33
CA ALA A 288 -3.27 20.69 18.58
C ALA A 288 -4.30 21.83 18.47
N TRP A 289 -4.25 22.63 17.39
CA TRP A 289 -5.26 23.67 17.15
C TRP A 289 -6.65 23.10 16.85
N THR A 290 -6.73 22.00 16.09
CA THR A 290 -7.99 21.29 15.83
C THR A 290 -8.67 20.87 17.15
N ILE A 291 -7.87 20.41 18.13
CA ILE A 291 -8.35 20.05 19.46
C ILE A 291 -8.76 21.31 20.26
N ARG A 292 -7.85 22.29 20.38
CA ARG A 292 -8.04 23.51 21.18
C ARG A 292 -9.27 24.31 20.76
N PHE A 293 -9.48 24.49 19.46
CA PHE A 293 -10.57 25.31 18.92
C PHE A 293 -11.81 24.50 18.54
N ASP A 294 -11.92 23.24 19.00
CA ASP A 294 -13.03 22.32 18.76
C ASP A 294 -13.51 22.28 17.29
N LYS A 295 -12.57 22.22 16.32
CA LYS A 295 -12.94 22.17 14.90
C LYS A 295 -13.48 20.79 14.54
N LYS A 296 -14.77 20.55 14.79
CA LYS A 296 -15.48 19.26 14.60
C LYS A 296 -15.26 18.64 13.21
N TYR A 297 -15.21 19.47 12.16
CA TYR A 297 -14.95 18.98 10.81
C TYR A 297 -13.54 18.39 10.66
N LEU A 298 -12.53 19.07 11.19
CA LEU A 298 -11.12 18.65 11.14
C LEU A 298 -10.84 17.44 12.06
N LYS A 299 -11.53 17.34 13.21
CA LYS A 299 -11.42 16.19 14.12
C LYS A 299 -11.74 14.83 13.48
N ARG A 300 -12.53 14.83 12.39
CA ARG A 300 -12.91 13.63 11.65
C ARG A 300 -11.99 13.33 10.45
N GLN A 301 -11.00 14.17 10.19
CA GLN A 301 -10.17 14.03 9.00
C GLN A 301 -9.12 12.94 9.19
N THR A 302 -9.12 11.95 8.31
CA THR A 302 -8.17 10.83 8.33
C THR A 302 -6.73 11.27 8.07
N TYR A 303 -6.54 12.44 7.47
CA TYR A 303 -5.22 13.02 7.20
C TYR A 303 -4.33 13.16 8.46
N PHE A 304 -4.92 13.36 9.64
CA PHE A 304 -4.17 13.45 10.89
C PHE A 304 -3.74 12.10 11.48
N GLU A 305 -4.39 11.01 11.04
CA GLU A 305 -4.21 9.67 11.59
C GLU A 305 -4.75 8.63 10.58
N PRO A 306 -4.06 8.42 9.45
CA PRO A 306 -4.58 7.62 8.34
C PRO A 306 -4.53 6.11 8.59
N TYR A 307 -3.67 5.67 9.50
CA TYR A 307 -3.49 4.30 9.98
C TYR A 307 -3.12 4.32 11.48
N PRO A 308 -3.17 3.19 12.22
CA PRO A 308 -2.83 3.12 13.64
C PRO A 308 -1.45 3.70 13.97
N MET A 309 -1.37 4.53 15.02
CA MET A 309 -0.14 5.24 15.41
C MET A 309 0.99 4.28 15.82
N GLU A 310 0.64 3.09 16.30
CA GLU A 310 1.54 2.00 16.70
C GLU A 310 2.37 1.48 15.50
N LEU A 311 1.88 1.67 14.27
CA LEU A 311 2.57 1.28 13.05
C LEU A 311 3.55 2.35 12.55
N VAL A 312 3.55 3.55 13.13
CA VAL A 312 4.46 4.63 12.71
C VAL A 312 5.91 4.25 13.03
N GLU A 313 6.78 4.47 12.06
CA GLU A 313 8.22 4.26 12.22
C GLU A 313 8.98 5.29 11.40
N ILE A 314 9.77 6.12 12.05
CA ILE A 314 10.50 7.22 11.42
C ILE A 314 11.87 6.76 10.89
N SER A 315 12.38 5.60 11.35
CA SER A 315 13.64 5.04 10.85
C SER A 315 13.50 4.52 9.42
N ASP A 316 14.42 4.95 8.56
CA ASP A 316 14.66 4.37 7.24
C ASP A 316 15.97 3.56 7.33
N SER A 317 15.93 2.29 6.90
CA SER A 317 17.15 1.47 6.78
C SER A 317 17.68 1.43 5.33
N GLY A 318 16.96 2.05 4.39
CA GLY A 318 17.23 2.04 2.95
C GLY A 318 18.27 3.06 2.49
N LYS A 319 18.54 4.11 3.27
CA LYS A 319 19.70 4.99 3.10
C LYS A 319 20.09 5.52 4.47
N GLY A 320 21.29 5.16 4.95
CA GLY A 320 21.99 6.05 5.85
C GLY A 320 21.94 7.44 5.20
N ARG A 321 21.59 8.47 5.97
CA ARG A 321 21.86 9.85 5.56
C ARG A 321 23.33 9.87 5.17
N ALA A 322 23.61 9.83 3.87
CA ALA A 322 24.93 10.04 3.35
C ALA A 322 25.21 11.51 3.63
N TYR A 323 25.74 11.78 4.82
CA TYR A 323 26.50 12.98 5.07
C TYR A 323 27.74 12.85 4.18
N SER A 324 27.65 13.38 2.96
CA SER A 324 28.80 13.87 2.21
C SER A 324 28.97 15.34 2.52
#